data_AF-A0A8X6P2G9-F1
#
_entry.id   AF-A0A8X6P2G9-F1
#
_cell.length_a   1.000
_cell.length_b   1.000
_cell.length_c   1.000
_cell.angle_alpha   90.00
_cell.angle_beta   90.00
_cell.angle_gamma   90.00
#
_symmetry.space_group_name_H-M   'P 1'
#
loop_
_entity.id
_entity.type
_entity.pdbx_description
1 polymer ?
#
loop_
_entity_poly.entity_id
_entity_poly.type
_entity_poly.pdbx_seq_one_letter_code
_entity_poly.pdbx_strand_id
1 'polypeptide(L)'
;MKKLFLLTALLAFFTLVTSQKKCPLPKLLEPCKCTSDDYPVLYVCNNIIDQDALNTAFRNSYDYPLDALSLRYSSLLYLPISLLKTKNISFIAISDSTMASIFDEPPHRQNKLENVILRNISLQRGVDWSLFSSVSPKIIQIEQVAIKRIGLVFTQSIRSSLTQLTLLKTKTASFNEKAFSKLTNLHHFECSYNRIKVLKRSMFSDPSPLNYLDFTQVSFIFFSDCLLLFAMLDIIRYDFFFMF
;
A
#
# COMPACT_ATOMS: atom_id res chain seq x y z
N MET A 1 -57.51 29.97 0.60
CA MET A 1 -57.03 29.55 -0.74
C MET A 1 -55.67 30.15 -1.17
N LYS A 2 -55.13 31.21 -0.55
CA LYS A 2 -53.81 31.79 -0.96
C LYS A 2 -52.55 31.21 -0.27
N LYS A 3 -52.69 30.49 0.86
CA LYS A 3 -51.53 29.93 1.60
C LYS A 3 -51.05 28.55 1.11
N LEU A 4 -51.87 27.82 0.35
CA LEU A 4 -51.53 26.47 -0.11
C LEU A 4 -50.66 26.46 -1.37
N PHE A 5 -50.64 27.55 -2.14
CA PHE A 5 -49.84 27.68 -3.37
C PHE A 5 -48.40 28.14 -3.14
N LEU A 6 -48.09 28.73 -1.96
CA LEU A 6 -46.72 29.17 -1.65
C LEU A 6 -45.82 28.05 -1.10
N LEU A 7 -46.39 26.99 -0.51
CA LEU A 7 -45.59 25.87 0.00
C LEU A 7 -45.13 24.92 -1.11
N THR A 8 -45.88 24.79 -2.21
CA THR A 8 -45.52 23.91 -3.33
C THR A 8 -44.41 24.50 -4.20
N ALA A 9 -44.24 25.83 -4.22
CA ALA A 9 -43.17 26.48 -4.98
C ALA A 9 -41.79 26.41 -4.29
N LEU A 10 -41.74 26.30 -2.95
CA LEU A 10 -40.49 26.21 -2.18
C LEU A 10 -39.87 24.80 -2.12
N LEU A 11 -40.68 23.75 -2.33
CA LEU A 11 -40.22 22.35 -2.35
C LEU A 11 -39.70 21.90 -3.71
N ALA A 12 -39.99 22.62 -4.80
CA ALA A 12 -39.50 22.30 -6.14
C ALA A 12 -38.07 22.82 -6.42
N PHE A 13 -37.51 23.67 -5.55
CA PHE A 13 -36.17 24.26 -5.76
C PHE A 13 -35.02 23.45 -5.14
N PHE A 14 -35.31 22.39 -4.40
CA PHE A 14 -34.29 21.65 -3.61
C PHE A 14 -33.98 20.23 -4.10
N THR A 15 -34.46 19.82 -5.28
CA THR A 15 -34.12 18.51 -5.86
C THR A 15 -33.46 18.63 -7.23
N LEU A 16 -32.55 19.60 -7.39
CA LEU A 16 -31.38 19.35 -8.23
C LEU A 16 -30.44 18.47 -7.42
N VAL A 17 -30.78 17.18 -7.32
CA VAL A 17 -29.78 16.15 -7.03
C VAL A 17 -28.89 16.14 -8.26
N THR A 18 -27.88 17.02 -8.28
CA THR A 18 -26.82 16.93 -9.26
C THR A 18 -26.19 15.57 -9.06
N SER A 19 -26.42 14.65 -10.00
CA SER A 19 -25.66 13.42 -10.08
C SER A 19 -24.18 13.81 -10.15
N GLN A 20 -23.50 13.73 -9.01
CA GLN A 20 -22.13 14.21 -8.88
C GLN A 20 -21.27 13.25 -9.72
N LYS A 21 -20.84 13.71 -10.90
CA LYS A 21 -19.95 12.94 -11.75
C LYS A 21 -18.71 12.60 -10.96
N LYS A 22 -18.52 11.31 -10.66
CA LYS A 22 -17.39 10.81 -9.89
C LYS A 22 -16.06 11.02 -10.63
N CYS A 23 -16.09 10.91 -11.96
CA CYS A 23 -14.93 11.13 -12.81
C CYS A 23 -14.93 12.51 -13.49
N PRO A 24 -13.76 13.16 -13.62
CA PRO A 24 -13.59 14.34 -14.45
C PRO A 24 -13.76 14.00 -15.94
N LEU A 25 -13.95 15.04 -16.75
CA LEU A 25 -13.83 14.90 -18.21
C LEU A 25 -12.43 14.37 -18.56
N PRO A 26 -12.29 13.43 -19.52
CA PRO A 26 -10.99 12.83 -19.85
C PRO A 26 -9.88 13.85 -20.11
N LYS A 27 -10.18 14.94 -20.84
CA LYS A 27 -9.25 16.02 -21.15
C LYS A 27 -8.64 16.71 -19.91
N LEU A 28 -9.35 16.72 -18.78
CA LEU A 28 -8.84 17.31 -17.54
C LEU A 28 -7.81 16.41 -16.86
N LEU A 29 -7.89 15.10 -17.09
CA LEU A 29 -7.12 14.10 -16.37
C LEU A 29 -6.00 13.47 -17.21
N GLU A 30 -5.91 13.80 -18.50
CA GLU A 30 -4.82 13.35 -19.37
C GLU A 30 -3.44 13.61 -18.73
N PRO A 31 -2.51 12.65 -18.82
CA PRO A 31 -2.58 11.36 -19.54
C PRO A 31 -3.24 10.21 -18.73
N CYS A 32 -3.77 10.47 -17.55
CA CYS A 32 -4.47 9.48 -16.74
C CYS A 32 -5.93 9.29 -17.18
N LYS A 33 -6.52 8.17 -16.77
CA LYS A 33 -7.94 7.83 -16.98
C LYS A 33 -8.62 7.63 -15.64
N CYS A 34 -9.88 8.03 -15.53
CA CYS A 34 -10.70 7.76 -14.35
C CYS A 34 -11.71 6.66 -14.66
N THR A 35 -11.85 5.72 -13.74
CA THR A 35 -12.88 4.68 -13.74
C THR A 35 -13.64 4.75 -12.42
N SER A 36 -14.97 4.72 -12.48
CA SER A 36 -15.83 4.83 -11.28
C SER A 36 -16.98 3.83 -11.25
N ASP A 37 -16.94 2.82 -12.12
CA ASP A 37 -18.11 1.99 -12.41
C ASP A 37 -18.57 1.16 -11.21
N ASP A 38 -17.65 0.74 -10.32
CA ASP A 38 -17.99 -0.14 -9.19
C ASP A 38 -17.50 0.30 -7.80
N TYR A 39 -16.95 1.52 -7.67
CA TYR A 39 -16.21 1.99 -6.47
C TYR A 39 -14.99 1.09 -6.15
N PRO A 40 -13.82 1.63 -5.75
CA PRO A 40 -13.44 3.03 -5.56
C PRO A 40 -13.34 3.86 -6.85
N VAL A 41 -13.35 5.20 -6.74
CA VAL A 41 -12.95 6.08 -7.86
C VAL A 41 -11.44 5.93 -8.08
N LEU A 42 -11.09 5.27 -9.18
CA LEU A 42 -9.74 4.86 -9.51
C LEU A 42 -9.17 5.73 -10.63
N TYR A 43 -8.00 6.33 -10.40
CA TYR A 43 -7.22 6.93 -11.47
C TYR A 43 -6.14 5.96 -11.92
N VAL A 44 -6.09 5.69 -13.22
CA VAL A 44 -5.09 4.85 -13.87
C VAL A 44 -4.21 5.73 -14.74
N CYS A 45 -2.97 5.90 -14.33
CA CYS A 45 -1.93 6.65 -15.01
C CYS A 45 -0.92 5.69 -15.64
N ASN A 46 -0.70 5.81 -16.95
CA ASN A 46 0.24 4.94 -17.69
C ASN A 46 1.25 5.80 -18.43
N ASN A 47 2.50 5.30 -18.54
CA ASN A 47 3.56 5.93 -19.33
C ASN A 47 3.84 7.39 -18.92
N ILE A 48 3.78 7.68 -17.63
CA ILE A 48 4.08 9.02 -17.11
C ILE A 48 5.60 9.15 -16.96
N ILE A 49 6.21 9.96 -17.82
CA ILE A 49 7.65 10.24 -17.78
C ILE A 49 7.97 11.62 -17.22
N ASP A 50 6.96 12.49 -17.15
CA ASP A 50 7.08 13.87 -16.71
C ASP A 50 6.31 14.06 -15.39
N GLN A 51 7.03 14.51 -14.35
CA GLN A 51 6.45 14.81 -13.05
C GLN A 51 5.38 15.90 -13.14
N ASP A 52 5.55 16.88 -14.03
CA ASP A 52 4.62 18.01 -14.18
C ASP A 52 3.31 17.62 -14.86
N ALA A 53 3.35 16.63 -15.75
CA ALA A 53 2.14 16.03 -16.33
C ALA A 53 1.26 15.41 -15.25
N LEU A 54 1.87 14.65 -14.32
CA LEU A 54 1.15 14.06 -13.18
C LEU A 54 0.55 15.14 -12.27
N ASN A 55 1.37 16.13 -11.90
CA ASN A 55 0.96 17.25 -11.05
C ASN A 55 -0.21 18.02 -11.67
N THR A 56 -0.16 18.24 -12.99
CA THR A 56 -1.18 18.96 -13.74
C THR A 56 -2.49 18.19 -13.80
N ALA A 57 -2.46 16.90 -14.09
CA ALA A 57 -3.65 16.05 -14.09
C ALA A 57 -4.39 16.12 -12.75
N PHE A 58 -3.65 16.01 -11.65
CA PHE A 58 -4.26 16.05 -10.31
C PHE A 58 -4.75 17.43 -9.87
N ARG A 59 -4.06 18.49 -10.29
CA ARG A 59 -4.53 19.87 -10.07
C ARG A 59 -5.82 20.14 -10.82
N ASN A 60 -5.92 19.69 -12.07
CA ASN A 60 -7.10 19.87 -12.91
C ASN A 60 -8.30 19.02 -12.45
N SER A 61 -8.05 17.96 -11.69
CA SER A 61 -9.08 17.10 -11.09
C SER A 61 -9.26 17.35 -9.59
N TYR A 62 -8.94 18.56 -9.09
CA TYR A 62 -8.96 18.86 -7.65
C TYR A 62 -10.35 18.67 -7.01
N ASP A 63 -11.42 19.00 -7.71
CA ASP A 63 -12.79 18.89 -7.17
C ASP A 63 -13.40 17.49 -7.29
N TYR A 64 -12.68 16.54 -7.89
CA TYR A 64 -13.17 15.19 -8.14
C TYR A 64 -12.67 14.20 -7.09
N PRO A 65 -13.49 13.23 -6.65
CA PRO A 65 -13.01 12.19 -5.74
C PRO A 65 -11.87 11.37 -6.36
N LEU A 66 -11.00 10.87 -5.49
CA LEU A 66 -9.92 9.93 -5.84
C LEU A 66 -9.69 9.03 -4.62
N ASP A 67 -10.09 7.78 -4.75
CA ASP A 67 -10.05 6.78 -3.68
C ASP A 67 -8.88 5.80 -3.88
N ALA A 68 -8.52 5.54 -5.15
CA ALA A 68 -7.45 4.62 -5.53
C ALA A 68 -6.59 5.19 -6.67
N LEU A 69 -5.29 4.98 -6.62
CA LEU A 69 -4.35 5.36 -7.67
C LEU A 69 -3.60 4.13 -8.19
N SER A 70 -3.59 3.94 -9.51
CA SER A 70 -2.73 2.98 -10.19
C SER A 70 -1.77 3.72 -11.13
N LEU A 71 -0.47 3.57 -10.90
CA LEU A 71 0.59 4.10 -11.74
C LEU A 71 1.34 2.93 -12.39
N ARG A 72 1.50 2.96 -13.72
CA ARG A 72 2.15 1.87 -14.47
C ARG A 72 3.12 2.42 -15.52
N TYR A 73 4.19 1.67 -15.79
CA TYR A 73 5.12 1.97 -16.90
C TYR A 73 5.68 3.40 -16.84
N SER A 74 5.89 3.93 -15.64
CA SER A 74 6.17 5.35 -15.43
C SER A 74 7.59 5.58 -14.91
N SER A 75 8.14 6.75 -15.20
CA SER A 75 9.43 7.22 -14.70
C SER A 75 9.20 8.56 -14.01
N LEU A 76 9.19 8.55 -12.68
CA LEU A 76 8.86 9.72 -11.86
C LEU A 76 9.91 9.97 -10.80
N LEU A 77 9.88 11.14 -10.16
CA LEU A 77 10.70 11.35 -8.97
C LEU A 77 10.01 10.74 -7.74
N TYR A 78 8.72 11.05 -7.56
CA TYR A 78 7.91 10.62 -6.42
C TYR A 78 6.40 10.83 -6.69
N LEU A 79 5.55 10.23 -5.85
CA LEU A 79 4.16 10.66 -5.72
C LEU A 79 4.10 11.85 -4.75
N PRO A 80 3.61 13.03 -5.18
CA PRO A 80 3.57 14.19 -4.32
C PRO A 80 2.52 14.03 -3.21
N ILE A 81 2.88 14.36 -1.98
CA ILE A 81 1.99 14.17 -0.83
C ILE A 81 0.76 15.07 -0.85
N SER A 82 0.81 16.18 -1.59
CA SER A 82 -0.34 17.09 -1.78
C SER A 82 -1.56 16.33 -2.33
N LEU A 83 -1.34 15.25 -3.07
CA LEU A 83 -2.38 14.33 -3.54
C LEU A 83 -3.05 13.60 -2.38
N LEU A 84 -2.24 13.12 -1.45
CA LEU A 84 -2.70 12.38 -0.27
C LEU A 84 -3.34 13.30 0.79
N LYS A 85 -3.01 14.59 0.80
CA LYS A 85 -3.64 15.59 1.68
C LYS A 85 -5.06 15.94 1.21
N THR A 86 -5.20 16.16 -0.09
CA THR A 86 -6.43 16.69 -0.69
C THR A 86 -7.46 15.61 -0.99
N LYS A 87 -7.01 14.36 -1.11
CA LYS A 87 -7.84 13.21 -1.50
C LYS A 87 -7.85 12.14 -0.41
N ASN A 88 -8.96 11.41 -0.32
CA ASN A 88 -9.13 10.27 0.59
C ASN A 88 -8.56 8.98 -0.03
N ILE A 89 -7.35 9.03 -0.59
CA ILE A 89 -6.73 7.86 -1.21
C ILE A 89 -6.49 6.79 -0.15
N SER A 90 -7.10 5.63 -0.36
CA SER A 90 -6.98 4.45 0.49
C SER A 90 -6.10 3.37 -0.14
N PHE A 91 -5.90 3.43 -1.45
CA PHE A 91 -5.19 2.41 -2.22
C PHE A 91 -4.21 3.03 -3.21
N ILE A 92 -2.96 2.57 -3.17
CA ILE A 92 -1.93 2.92 -4.16
C ILE A 92 -1.34 1.64 -4.72
N ALA A 93 -1.35 1.51 -6.04
CA ALA A 93 -0.60 0.49 -6.77
C ALA A 93 0.38 1.15 -7.75
N ILE A 94 1.65 0.77 -7.66
CA ILE A 94 2.69 1.20 -8.59
C ILE A 94 3.30 -0.05 -9.22
N SER A 95 3.30 -0.14 -10.55
CA SER A 95 3.91 -1.26 -11.25
C SER A 95 4.83 -0.84 -12.38
N ASP A 96 5.87 -1.65 -12.63
CA ASP A 96 6.71 -1.56 -13.84
C ASP A 96 7.28 -0.16 -14.06
N SER A 97 7.71 0.47 -12.97
CA SER A 97 8.05 1.89 -12.93
C SER A 97 9.40 2.14 -12.28
N THR A 98 10.04 3.26 -12.63
CA THR A 98 11.28 3.73 -11.99
C THR A 98 10.99 5.00 -11.22
N MET A 99 11.42 5.07 -9.96
CA MET A 99 11.23 6.24 -9.11
C MET A 99 12.46 6.55 -8.25
N ALA A 100 12.64 7.82 -7.88
CA ALA A 100 13.66 8.17 -6.90
C ALA A 100 13.24 7.72 -5.48
N SER A 101 11.97 7.95 -5.15
CA SER A 101 11.29 7.57 -3.90
C SER A 101 9.81 7.30 -4.16
N ILE A 102 9.11 6.68 -3.21
CA ILE A 102 7.65 6.48 -3.30
C ILE A 102 6.92 7.82 -3.10
N PHE A 103 7.31 8.57 -2.06
CA PHE A 103 6.77 9.89 -1.71
C PHE A 103 7.90 10.92 -1.55
N ASP A 104 7.56 12.20 -1.69
CA ASP A 104 8.44 13.34 -1.41
C ASP A 104 8.65 13.58 0.10
N GLU A 105 7.59 13.43 0.88
CA GLU A 105 7.63 13.48 2.35
C GLU A 105 6.68 12.43 2.96
N PRO A 106 6.84 12.06 4.24
CA PRO A 106 5.90 11.16 4.91
C PRO A 106 4.45 11.72 4.87
N PRO A 107 3.42 10.89 4.59
CA PRO A 107 2.04 11.36 4.57
C PRO A 107 1.56 11.85 5.93
N HIS A 108 0.52 12.68 5.90
CA HIS A 108 -0.07 13.23 7.12
C HIS A 108 -0.82 12.14 7.88
N ARG A 109 -0.85 12.24 9.21
CA ARG A 109 -1.43 11.21 10.10
C ARG A 109 -2.90 10.90 9.82
N GLN A 110 -3.62 11.86 9.25
CA GLN A 110 -5.04 11.76 8.93
C GLN A 110 -5.30 11.10 7.56
N ASN A 111 -4.25 10.82 6.80
CA ASN A 111 -4.38 10.15 5.51
C ASN A 111 -4.87 8.70 5.69
N LYS A 112 -5.76 8.28 4.78
CA LYS A 112 -6.48 7.00 4.84
C LYS A 112 -5.78 5.87 4.08
N LEU A 113 -4.51 6.01 3.72
CA LEU A 113 -3.80 4.99 2.95
C LEU A 113 -3.78 3.66 3.72
N GLU A 114 -4.55 2.69 3.23
CA GLU A 114 -4.68 1.36 3.82
C GLU A 114 -3.88 0.32 3.04
N ASN A 115 -3.83 0.45 1.72
CA ASN A 115 -3.30 -0.58 0.82
C ASN A 115 -2.20 0.00 -0.07
N VAL A 116 -1.02 -0.61 0.01
CA VAL A 116 0.14 -0.21 -0.78
C VAL A 116 0.67 -1.42 -1.52
N ILE A 117 0.61 -1.37 -2.85
CA ILE A 117 1.08 -2.43 -3.75
C ILE A 117 2.21 -1.89 -4.63
N LEU A 118 3.38 -2.50 -4.56
CA LEU A 118 4.56 -2.14 -5.34
C LEU A 118 5.02 -3.38 -6.10
N ARG A 119 4.97 -3.35 -7.43
CA ARG A 119 5.34 -4.51 -8.27
C ARG A 119 6.36 -4.12 -9.32
N ASN A 120 7.49 -4.83 -9.35
CA ASN A 120 8.52 -4.63 -10.38
C ASN A 120 8.91 -3.14 -10.51
N ILE A 121 9.14 -2.48 -9.37
CA ILE A 121 9.57 -1.08 -9.34
C ILE A 121 11.07 -0.97 -9.04
N SER A 122 11.72 -0.01 -9.68
CA SER A 122 13.11 0.37 -9.39
C SER A 122 13.13 1.66 -8.58
N LEU A 123 13.52 1.57 -7.31
CA LEU A 123 13.70 2.72 -6.43
C LEU A 123 15.18 3.06 -6.32
N GLN A 124 15.58 4.26 -6.74
CA GLN A 124 17.00 4.67 -6.75
C GLN A 124 17.66 4.57 -5.36
N ARG A 125 16.90 4.88 -4.30
CA ARG A 125 17.38 4.83 -2.91
C ARG A 125 16.88 3.61 -2.13
N GLY A 126 16.21 2.68 -2.81
CA GLY A 126 15.48 1.58 -2.17
C GLY A 126 14.19 2.05 -1.47
N VAL A 127 13.56 1.13 -0.74
CA VAL A 127 12.33 1.43 0.02
C VAL A 127 12.69 2.15 1.32
N ASP A 128 12.28 3.42 1.43
CA ASP A 128 12.38 4.19 2.66
C ASP A 128 11.15 3.96 3.54
N TRP A 129 11.32 3.11 4.55
CA TRP A 129 10.25 2.78 5.50
C TRP A 129 9.81 3.96 6.35
N SER A 130 10.64 5.00 6.53
CA SER A 130 10.28 6.20 7.29
C SER A 130 9.10 6.95 6.68
N LEU A 131 8.87 6.82 5.38
CA LEU A 131 7.71 7.39 4.70
C LEU A 131 6.38 6.81 5.18
N PHE A 132 6.39 5.66 5.84
CA PHE A 132 5.18 5.05 6.39
C PHE A 132 4.97 5.36 7.88
N SER A 133 5.84 6.15 8.52
CA SER A 133 5.82 6.39 9.98
C SER A 133 4.55 7.05 10.51
N SER A 134 3.87 7.80 9.64
CA SER A 134 2.70 8.61 9.98
C SER A 134 1.39 7.99 9.52
N VAL A 135 1.45 7.04 8.59
CA VAL A 135 0.28 6.28 8.11
C VAL A 135 0.17 4.94 8.81
N SER A 136 -0.95 4.26 8.62
CA SER A 136 -1.25 2.98 9.25
C SER A 136 -1.80 2.03 8.20
N PRO A 137 -0.98 1.60 7.21
CA PRO A 137 -1.42 0.66 6.20
C PRO A 137 -1.84 -0.65 6.86
N LYS A 138 -2.86 -1.28 6.28
CA LYS A 138 -3.33 -2.63 6.61
C LYS A 138 -2.64 -3.66 5.73
N ILE A 139 -2.41 -3.32 4.46
CA ILE A 139 -1.80 -4.22 3.48
C ILE A 139 -0.59 -3.53 2.84
N ILE A 140 0.57 -4.18 2.93
CA ILE A 140 1.76 -3.83 2.17
C ILE A 140 2.15 -5.06 1.35
N GLN A 141 2.09 -4.93 0.03
CA GLN A 141 2.50 -5.96 -0.91
C GLN A 141 3.61 -5.44 -1.80
N ILE A 142 4.77 -6.07 -1.71
CA ILE A 142 5.95 -5.69 -2.46
C ILE A 142 6.46 -6.91 -3.22
N GLU A 143 6.47 -6.81 -4.54
CA GLU A 143 6.86 -7.88 -5.44
C GLU A 143 7.97 -7.43 -6.37
N GLN A 144 9.05 -8.21 -6.48
CA GLN A 144 10.15 -7.94 -7.42
C GLN A 144 10.80 -6.55 -7.23
N VAL A 145 10.76 -6.00 -6.02
CA VAL A 145 11.44 -4.77 -5.63
C VAL A 145 12.64 -5.13 -4.77
N ALA A 146 13.81 -4.54 -5.05
CA ALA A 146 15.01 -4.85 -4.29
C ALA A 146 14.94 -4.34 -2.84
N ILE A 147 14.70 -5.25 -1.90
CA ILE A 147 14.80 -5.04 -0.46
C ILE A 147 15.80 -6.07 0.07
N LYS A 148 16.98 -5.63 0.49
CA LYS A 148 18.02 -6.57 0.98
C LYS A 148 17.81 -6.99 2.43
N ARG A 149 17.25 -6.09 3.26
CA ARG A 149 17.08 -6.28 4.71
C ARG A 149 15.85 -5.55 5.22
N ILE A 150 15.10 -6.18 6.11
CA ILE A 150 14.12 -5.50 6.99
C ILE A 150 14.84 -5.08 8.27
N GLY A 151 15.19 -3.79 8.37
CA GLY A 151 15.99 -3.25 9.45
C GLY A 151 15.19 -2.53 10.54
N LEU A 152 15.90 -1.88 11.47
CA LEU A 152 15.29 -1.15 12.59
C LEU A 152 14.32 -0.05 12.15
N VAL A 153 14.60 0.63 11.03
CA VAL A 153 13.73 1.68 10.48
C VAL A 153 12.33 1.12 10.18
N PHE A 154 12.24 -0.10 9.63
CA PHE A 154 10.93 -0.75 9.43
C PHE A 154 10.19 -0.93 10.76
N THR A 155 10.87 -1.47 11.78
CA THR A 155 10.30 -1.72 13.12
C THR A 155 9.90 -0.44 13.86
N GLN A 156 10.47 0.70 13.49
CA GLN A 156 10.13 2.01 14.06
C GLN A 156 8.98 2.68 13.31
N SER A 157 8.90 2.47 11.99
CA SER A 157 7.93 3.17 11.14
C SER A 157 6.62 2.42 10.96
N ILE A 158 6.65 1.09 10.89
CA ILE A 158 5.45 0.28 10.66
C ILE A 158 4.78 -0.07 12.00
N ARG A 159 3.49 0.24 12.09
CA ARG A 159 2.68 0.11 13.31
C ARG A 159 1.80 -1.14 13.28
N SER A 160 1.09 -1.38 14.39
CA SER A 160 0.25 -2.56 14.60
C SER A 160 -0.95 -2.68 13.67
N SER A 161 -1.30 -1.67 12.87
CA SER A 161 -2.41 -1.75 11.92
C SER A 161 -2.22 -2.77 10.80
N LEU A 162 -0.97 -3.15 10.52
CA LEU A 162 -0.65 -4.02 9.39
C LEU A 162 -1.19 -5.43 9.64
N THR A 163 -2.09 -5.87 8.77
CA THR A 163 -2.71 -7.21 8.80
C THR A 163 -2.07 -8.17 7.80
N GLN A 164 -1.52 -7.63 6.71
CA GLN A 164 -0.85 -8.40 5.67
C GLN A 164 0.45 -7.73 5.22
N LEU A 165 1.51 -8.53 5.20
CA LEU A 165 2.79 -8.18 4.62
C LEU A 165 3.20 -9.24 3.59
N THR A 166 3.39 -8.84 2.35
CA THR A 166 3.91 -9.70 1.29
C THR A 166 5.22 -9.12 0.76
N LEU A 167 6.29 -9.91 0.78
CA LEU A 167 7.62 -9.58 0.28
C LEU A 167 8.04 -10.64 -0.75
N LEU A 168 7.45 -10.66 -1.94
CA LEU A 168 7.71 -11.69 -2.95
C LEU A 168 8.90 -11.32 -3.84
N LYS A 169 9.87 -12.22 -4.02
CA LYS A 169 11.02 -11.99 -4.94
C LYS A 169 11.77 -10.67 -4.67
N THR A 170 11.84 -10.23 -3.43
CA THR A 170 12.42 -8.92 -3.07
C THR A 170 13.93 -8.96 -2.86
N LYS A 171 14.55 -10.16 -2.91
CA LYS A 171 15.97 -10.39 -2.58
C LYS A 171 16.27 -10.17 -1.09
N THR A 172 15.26 -10.25 -0.21
CA THR A 172 15.45 -10.05 1.22
C THR A 172 16.28 -11.20 1.79
N ALA A 173 17.37 -10.87 2.49
CA ALA A 173 18.32 -11.85 3.01
C ALA A 173 18.36 -11.93 4.54
N SER A 174 17.85 -10.90 5.23
CA SER A 174 17.81 -10.88 6.69
C SER A 174 16.72 -9.96 7.23
N PHE A 175 16.29 -10.26 8.46
CA PHE A 175 15.40 -9.44 9.26
C PHE A 175 16.11 -9.02 10.54
N ASN A 176 15.76 -7.84 11.05
CA ASN A 176 16.10 -7.46 12.42
C ASN A 176 15.49 -8.46 13.43
N GLU A 177 16.17 -8.68 14.55
CA GLU A 177 15.74 -9.63 15.59
C GLU A 177 14.32 -9.39 16.12
N LYS A 178 13.81 -8.16 16.04
CA LYS A 178 12.46 -7.77 16.46
C LYS A 178 11.63 -7.19 15.31
N ALA A 179 11.95 -7.55 14.06
CA ALA A 179 11.43 -6.93 12.84
C ALA A 179 9.91 -6.72 12.86
N PHE A 180 9.16 -7.74 13.25
CA PHE A 180 7.70 -7.83 13.23
C PHE A 180 7.07 -7.87 14.63
N SER A 181 7.87 -7.68 15.69
CA SER A 181 7.45 -7.84 17.09
C SER A 181 6.31 -6.91 17.52
N LYS A 182 6.15 -5.76 16.84
CA LYS A 182 5.09 -4.77 17.10
C LYS A 182 3.84 -4.97 16.24
N LEU A 183 3.86 -5.93 15.30
CA LEU A 183 2.78 -6.15 14.35
C LEU A 183 1.72 -7.09 14.94
N THR A 184 1.07 -6.63 16.00
CA THR A 184 0.12 -7.43 16.81
C THR A 184 -1.20 -7.75 16.09
N ASN A 185 -1.41 -7.28 14.86
CA ASN A 185 -2.55 -7.65 14.02
C ASN A 185 -2.10 -8.35 12.72
N LEU A 186 -0.82 -8.73 12.58
CA LEU A 186 -0.31 -9.34 11.36
C LEU A 186 -0.76 -10.80 11.24
N HIS A 187 -1.81 -11.03 10.46
CA HIS A 187 -2.37 -12.37 10.24
C HIS A 187 -1.69 -13.11 9.09
N HIS A 188 -1.29 -12.37 8.04
CA HIS A 188 -0.68 -12.93 6.84
C HIS A 188 0.73 -12.38 6.65
N PHE A 189 1.72 -13.28 6.63
CA PHE A 189 3.07 -12.95 6.21
C PHE A 189 3.58 -13.89 5.13
N GLU A 190 3.89 -13.31 3.97
CA GLU A 190 4.51 -14.02 2.84
C GLU A 190 5.88 -13.41 2.55
N CYS A 191 6.90 -14.26 2.47
CA CYS A 191 8.27 -13.88 2.11
C CYS A 191 8.89 -14.91 1.15
N SER A 192 8.11 -15.32 0.15
CA SER A 192 8.50 -16.35 -0.82
C SER A 192 9.51 -15.86 -1.87
N TYR A 193 10.33 -16.78 -2.39
CA TYR A 193 11.39 -16.52 -3.37
C TYR A 193 12.43 -15.48 -2.94
N ASN A 194 12.86 -15.56 -1.68
CA ASN A 194 13.86 -14.67 -1.10
C ASN A 194 15.16 -15.42 -0.73
N ARG A 195 16.06 -14.70 -0.05
CA ARG A 195 17.39 -15.17 0.34
C ARG A 195 17.52 -15.27 1.87
N ILE A 196 16.40 -15.31 2.58
CA ILE A 196 16.37 -15.43 4.03
C ILE A 196 17.04 -16.74 4.43
N LYS A 197 17.94 -16.67 5.40
CA LYS A 197 18.68 -17.83 5.93
C LYS A 197 18.27 -18.25 7.34
N VAL A 198 17.76 -17.30 8.12
CA VAL A 198 17.49 -17.49 9.55
C VAL A 198 16.17 -16.83 9.87
N LEU A 199 15.32 -17.57 10.58
CA LEU A 199 14.10 -17.07 11.18
C LEU A 199 14.14 -17.36 12.68
N LYS A 200 13.80 -16.36 13.50
CA LYS A 200 13.75 -16.50 14.96
C LYS A 200 12.35 -16.23 15.45
N ARG A 201 11.90 -16.94 16.49
CA ARG A 201 10.61 -16.67 17.16
C ARG A 201 10.48 -15.22 17.63
N SER A 202 11.59 -14.64 18.12
CA SER A 202 11.68 -13.27 18.62
C SER A 202 11.39 -12.18 17.58
N MET A 203 11.43 -12.52 16.28
CA MET A 203 11.10 -11.59 15.19
C MET A 203 9.62 -11.21 15.18
N PHE A 204 8.75 -12.05 15.72
CA PHE A 204 7.30 -11.88 15.72
C PHE A 204 6.78 -11.50 17.11
N SER A 205 5.56 -10.97 17.21
CA SER A 205 4.93 -10.66 18.50
C SER A 205 4.69 -11.91 19.33
N ASP A 206 4.53 -11.75 20.64
CA ASP A 206 4.19 -12.84 21.56
C ASP A 206 2.98 -12.47 22.43
N PRO A 207 1.82 -13.15 22.28
CA PRO A 207 1.53 -14.19 21.28
C PRO A 207 1.54 -13.63 19.84
N SER A 208 1.71 -14.52 18.86
CA SER A 208 1.65 -14.15 17.44
C SER A 208 0.23 -14.31 16.89
N PRO A 209 -0.31 -13.32 16.17
CA PRO A 209 -1.63 -13.39 15.52
C PRO A 209 -1.59 -14.04 14.13
N LEU A 210 -0.40 -14.45 13.65
CA LEU A 210 -0.21 -15.06 12.33
C LEU A 210 -1.03 -16.34 12.20
N ASN A 211 -1.81 -16.45 11.12
CA ASN A 211 -2.47 -17.68 10.71
C ASN A 211 -2.03 -18.16 9.32
N TYR A 212 -1.29 -17.32 8.58
CA TYR A 212 -0.64 -17.66 7.32
C TYR A 212 0.82 -17.22 7.33
N LEU A 213 1.72 -18.18 7.09
CA LEU A 213 3.15 -17.94 6.96
C LEU A 213 3.70 -18.71 5.76
N ASP A 214 4.26 -17.98 4.79
CA ASP A 214 4.86 -18.56 3.60
C ASP A 214 6.30 -18.10 3.39
N PHE A 215 7.21 -19.08 3.29
CA PHE A 215 8.62 -18.90 2.94
C PHE A 215 9.03 -19.84 1.81
N THR A 216 8.11 -20.18 0.90
CA THR A 216 8.38 -21.05 -0.24
C THR A 216 9.57 -20.53 -1.05
N GLN A 217 10.44 -21.43 -1.51
CA GLN A 217 11.58 -21.13 -2.41
C GLN A 217 12.61 -20.14 -1.83
N VAL A 218 12.88 -20.22 -0.52
CA VAL A 218 14.04 -19.63 0.16
C VAL A 218 15.22 -20.60 0.17
N SER A 219 16.47 -20.14 0.15
CA SER A 219 17.62 -21.05 -0.04
C SER A 219 17.85 -22.09 1.07
N PHE A 220 17.51 -21.76 2.32
CA PHE A 220 17.63 -22.58 3.54
C PHE A 220 17.11 -21.74 4.70
N ILE A 221 16.25 -22.22 5.61
CA ILE A 221 15.92 -21.47 6.83
C ILE A 221 16.33 -22.28 8.06
N PHE A 222 17.26 -21.73 8.84
CA PHE A 222 17.52 -22.19 10.19
C PHE A 222 16.51 -21.55 11.15
N PHE A 223 15.82 -22.39 11.90
CA PHE A 223 14.93 -21.97 12.97
C PHE A 223 15.67 -22.09 14.30
N SER A 224 16.07 -20.95 14.87
CA SER A 224 16.44 -20.96 16.30
C SER A 224 15.15 -20.90 17.11
N ASP A 225 14.91 -21.93 17.94
CA ASP A 225 13.73 -22.10 18.81
C ASP A 225 12.46 -22.66 18.12
N CYS A 226 12.63 -23.77 17.38
CA CYS A 226 11.58 -24.49 16.63
C CYS A 226 10.26 -24.70 17.39
N LEU A 227 10.31 -25.14 18.66
CA LEU A 227 9.11 -25.57 19.40
C LEU A 227 8.05 -24.46 19.56
N LEU A 228 8.47 -23.19 19.64
CA LEU A 228 7.56 -22.05 19.79
C LEU A 228 7.00 -21.55 18.47
N LEU A 229 7.66 -21.84 17.34
CA LEU A 229 7.17 -21.41 16.03
C LEU A 229 6.07 -22.33 15.50
N PHE A 230 6.12 -23.62 15.81
CA PHE A 230 5.07 -24.58 15.46
C PHE A 230 3.78 -24.37 16.25
N ALA A 231 3.87 -23.84 17.47
CA ALA A 231 2.70 -23.49 18.28
C ALA A 231 1.93 -22.25 17.75
N MET A 232 2.46 -21.55 16.74
CA MET A 232 1.88 -20.30 16.25
C MET A 232 0.90 -20.45 15.08
N LEU A 233 0.81 -21.59 14.38
CA LEU A 233 0.29 -21.58 12.98
C LEU A 233 -0.63 -22.77 12.63
N ASP A 234 -1.77 -22.46 12.00
CA ASP A 234 -2.69 -23.44 11.41
C ASP A 234 -2.25 -23.92 10.01
N ILE A 235 -1.55 -23.06 9.24
CA ILE A 235 -1.08 -23.38 7.88
C ILE A 235 0.33 -22.83 7.68
N ILE A 236 1.28 -23.75 7.54
CA ILE A 236 2.66 -23.47 7.14
C ILE A 236 2.89 -24.17 5.80
N ARG A 237 3.28 -23.43 4.77
CA ARG A 237 3.81 -24.02 3.53
C ARG A 237 5.34 -23.89 3.51
N TYR A 238 6.01 -25.02 3.63
CA TYR A 238 7.44 -25.17 3.40
C TYR A 238 7.70 -26.23 2.34
N ASP A 239 8.65 -25.97 1.45
CA ASP A 239 9.28 -26.97 0.59
C ASP A 239 10.70 -27.28 1.10
N PHE A 240 10.90 -27.81 2.33
CA PHE A 240 12.27 -28.14 2.81
C PHE A 240 12.40 -29.39 3.70
N PHE A 241 13.58 -30.02 3.55
CA PHE A 241 14.17 -31.04 4.43
C PHE A 241 14.66 -30.40 5.74
N PHE A 242 14.24 -30.94 6.88
CA PHE A 242 14.78 -30.56 8.19
C PHE A 242 16.14 -31.23 8.41
N MET A 243 17.18 -30.45 8.73
CA MET A 243 18.40 -30.97 9.35
C MET A 243 18.37 -30.51 10.80
N PHE A 244 18.15 -31.47 11.71
CA PHE A 244 18.16 -31.28 13.16
C PHE A 244 19.58 -31.02 13.67
#